data_AF-A0A920IBM5-F1
#
_entry.id   AF-A0A920IBM5-F1
#
_cell.length_a   1.000
_cell.length_b   1.000
_cell.length_c   1.000
_cell.angle_alpha   90.00
_cell.angle_beta   90.00
_cell.angle_gamma   90.00
#
_symmetry.space_group_name_H-M   'P 1'
#
loop_
_entity.id
_entity.type
_entity.pdbx_description
1 polymer ?
#
loop_
_entity_poly.entity_id
_entity_poly.type
_entity_poly.pdbx_seq_one_letter_code
_entity_poly.pdbx_strand_id
1 'polypeptide(L)'
;MFGDNGSLYIDKELAEESKRQLLPLSTVTTPNVFESSYLSDICVSDVDSAVKASKIIQSKGPEWVLTTGVFSAKNEIADILVGPDDISVFRHKKQTTGISGAGDTLAAILTSLLVSGKTQIEAANRACRITQSLIEQSQSRQSMPLLTIDLIR
;
A
#
# COMPACT_ATOMS: atom_id res chain seq x y z
N MET A 1 5.38 6.64 -0.98
CA MET A 1 5.67 6.79 -2.42
C MET A 1 5.18 8.17 -2.87
N PHE A 2 5.33 8.50 -4.16
CA PHE A 2 5.51 9.86 -4.66
C PHE A 2 4.24 10.66 -4.97
N GLY A 3 3.04 10.16 -4.66
CA GLY A 3 1.82 10.88 -4.98
C GLY A 3 0.57 10.26 -4.39
N ASP A 4 -0.50 11.03 -4.38
CA ASP A 4 -1.81 10.60 -3.92
C ASP A 4 -2.89 11.49 -4.55
N ASN A 5 -4.16 11.09 -4.43
CA ASN A 5 -5.33 11.88 -4.85
C ASN A 5 -5.24 12.44 -6.28
N GLY A 6 -4.62 11.70 -7.21
CA GLY A 6 -4.51 12.11 -8.61
C GLY A 6 -3.32 13.02 -8.93
N SER A 7 -2.41 13.27 -7.98
CA SER A 7 -1.28 14.18 -8.17
C SER A 7 0.03 13.63 -7.62
N LEU A 8 1.13 13.97 -8.28
CA LEU A 8 2.49 13.74 -7.77
C LEU A 8 2.84 14.81 -6.72
N TYR A 9 3.54 14.38 -5.68
CA TYR A 9 4.15 15.26 -4.67
C TYR A 9 5.56 15.69 -5.03
N ILE A 10 6.12 15.10 -6.09
CA ILE A 10 7.46 15.37 -6.61
C ILE A 10 7.39 15.70 -8.08
N ASP A 11 8.48 16.22 -8.62
CA ASP A 11 8.62 16.44 -10.05
C ASP A 11 8.46 15.14 -10.83
N LYS A 12 7.78 15.22 -11.97
CA LYS A 12 7.52 14.07 -12.85
C LYS A 12 8.81 13.35 -13.25
N GLU A 13 9.88 14.11 -13.49
CA GLU A 13 11.20 13.57 -13.83
C GLU A 13 11.75 12.67 -12.72
N LEU A 14 11.59 13.08 -11.46
CA LEU A 14 12.03 12.28 -10.30
C LEU A 14 11.15 11.05 -10.10
N ALA A 15 9.85 11.14 -10.38
CA ALA A 15 8.95 9.98 -10.37
C ALA A 15 9.33 8.95 -11.45
N GLU A 16 9.63 9.40 -12.67
CA GLU A 16 10.12 8.54 -13.76
C GLU A 16 11.49 7.93 -13.45
N GLU A 17 12.39 8.70 -12.83
CA GLU A 17 13.67 8.17 -12.37
C GLU A 17 13.48 7.07 -11.33
N SER A 18 12.60 7.29 -10.36
CA SER A 18 12.29 6.31 -9.32
C SER A 18 11.68 5.04 -9.92
N LYS A 19 10.76 5.17 -10.88
CA LYS A 19 10.16 4.06 -11.64
C LYS A 19 11.22 3.26 -12.41
N ARG A 20 12.27 3.91 -12.93
CA ARG A 20 13.31 3.26 -13.74
C ARG A 20 14.48 2.70 -12.93
N GLN A 21 14.90 3.38 -11.86
CA GLN A 21 16.11 3.02 -11.10
C GLN A 21 15.81 2.35 -9.76
N LEU A 22 14.77 2.77 -9.05
CA LEU A 22 14.51 2.30 -7.68
C LEU A 22 13.52 1.13 -7.65
N LEU A 23 12.45 1.21 -8.44
CA LEU A 23 11.43 0.15 -8.49
C LEU A 23 12.04 -1.23 -8.80
N PRO A 24 12.99 -1.38 -9.77
CA PRO A 24 13.57 -2.68 -10.07
C PRO A 24 14.41 -3.29 -8.95
N LEU A 25 14.84 -2.49 -7.97
CA LEU A 25 15.65 -2.94 -6.84
C LEU A 25 14.80 -3.36 -5.63
N SER A 26 13.51 -3.06 -5.62
CA SER A 26 12.64 -3.38 -4.50
C SER A 26 12.21 -4.85 -4.51
N THR A 27 12.18 -5.50 -3.35
CA THR A 27 11.56 -6.84 -3.20
C THR A 27 10.06 -6.71 -2.97
N VAL A 28 9.66 -5.70 -2.20
CA VAL A 28 8.26 -5.38 -1.88
C VAL A 28 8.04 -3.89 -2.16
N THR A 29 6.95 -3.56 -2.83
CA THR A 29 6.50 -2.18 -3.01
C THR A 29 5.05 -2.00 -2.53
N THR A 30 4.72 -0.82 -2.02
CA THR A 30 3.42 -0.53 -1.38
C THR A 30 2.68 0.66 -2.02
N PRO A 31 2.41 0.66 -3.34
CA PRO A 31 1.71 1.76 -3.99
C PRO A 31 0.29 1.95 -3.45
N ASN A 32 -0.20 3.18 -3.43
CA ASN A 32 -1.65 3.44 -3.38
C ASN A 32 -2.26 3.32 -4.80
N VAL A 33 -3.59 3.44 -4.91
CA VAL A 33 -4.32 3.36 -6.20
C VAL A 33 -3.76 4.29 -7.29
N PHE A 34 -3.42 5.53 -6.92
CA PHE A 34 -2.88 6.51 -7.87
C PHE A 34 -1.48 6.08 -8.35
N GLU A 35 -0.60 5.73 -7.42
CA GLU A 35 0.76 5.28 -7.73
C GLU A 35 0.75 3.96 -8.50
N SER A 36 -0.14 3.02 -8.18
CA SER A 36 -0.31 1.79 -8.94
C SER A 36 -0.71 2.10 -10.38
N SER A 37 -1.60 3.07 -10.58
CA SER A 37 -1.98 3.49 -11.94
C SER A 37 -0.79 4.10 -12.68
N TYR A 38 -0.01 4.94 -12.01
CA TYR A 38 1.19 5.58 -12.56
C TYR A 38 2.30 4.57 -12.91
N LEU A 39 2.54 3.61 -12.02
CA LEU A 39 3.59 2.61 -12.20
C LEU A 39 3.21 1.54 -13.22
N SER A 40 1.92 1.20 -13.36
CA SER A 40 1.45 0.18 -14.29
C SER A 40 1.02 0.71 -15.66
N ASP A 41 0.86 2.03 -15.79
CA ASP A 41 0.36 2.69 -17.00
C ASP A 41 -1.08 2.27 -17.37
N ILE A 42 -1.86 1.77 -16.41
CA ILE A 42 -3.30 1.45 -16.54
C ILE A 42 -4.12 2.12 -15.43
N CYS A 43 -5.42 2.30 -15.63
CA CYS A 43 -6.31 2.81 -14.59
C CYS A 43 -6.62 1.73 -13.55
N VAL A 44 -6.43 2.03 -12.26
CA VAL A 44 -6.83 1.18 -11.13
C VAL A 44 -8.08 1.77 -10.48
N SER A 45 -9.18 1.03 -10.51
CA SER A 45 -10.49 1.45 -9.98
C SER A 45 -11.20 0.42 -9.12
N ASP A 46 -10.72 -0.82 -9.13
CA ASP A 46 -11.31 -1.96 -8.43
C ASP A 46 -10.25 -3.04 -8.17
N VAL A 47 -10.65 -4.13 -7.52
CA VAL A 47 -9.76 -5.25 -7.17
C VAL A 47 -9.12 -5.89 -8.41
N ASP A 48 -9.89 -6.09 -9.48
CA ASP A 48 -9.40 -6.78 -10.67
C ASP A 48 -8.35 -5.94 -11.43
N SER A 49 -8.60 -4.64 -11.58
CA SER A 49 -7.64 -3.69 -12.15
C SER A 49 -6.41 -3.52 -11.26
N ALA A 50 -6.56 -3.56 -9.93
CA ALA A 50 -5.43 -3.53 -9.00
C ALA A 50 -4.55 -4.79 -9.15
N VAL A 51 -5.13 -5.98 -9.27
CA VAL A 51 -4.37 -7.22 -9.51
C VAL A 51 -3.62 -7.15 -10.85
N LYS A 52 -4.26 -6.66 -11.92
CA LYS A 52 -3.60 -6.46 -13.23
C LYS A 52 -2.45 -5.47 -13.14
N ALA A 53 -2.65 -4.34 -12.48
CA ALA A 53 -1.62 -3.33 -12.27
C ALA A 53 -0.44 -3.89 -11.48
N SER A 54 -0.70 -4.62 -10.39
CA SER A 54 0.33 -5.29 -9.59
C SER A 54 1.18 -6.25 -10.43
N LYS A 55 0.58 -7.05 -11.32
CA LYS A 55 1.33 -7.94 -12.22
C LYS A 55 2.22 -7.20 -13.21
N ILE A 56 1.76 -6.06 -13.73
CA ILE A 56 2.59 -5.18 -14.58
C ILE A 56 3.73 -4.56 -13.77
N ILE A 57 3.48 -4.19 -12.52
CA ILE A 57 4.52 -3.66 -11.63
C ILE A 57 5.54 -4.74 -11.31
N GLN A 58 5.12 -5.99 -11.06
CA GLN A 58 6.04 -7.11 -10.80
C GLN A 58 7.00 -7.36 -11.97
N SER A 59 6.53 -7.23 -13.22
CA SER A 59 7.41 -7.39 -14.40
C SER A 59 8.48 -6.29 -14.52
N LYS A 60 8.40 -5.23 -13.69
CA LYS A 60 9.40 -4.15 -13.59
C LYS A 60 10.40 -4.38 -12.44
N GLY A 61 10.28 -5.46 -11.67
CA GLY A 61 11.28 -5.93 -10.70
C GLY A 61 10.76 -6.38 -9.34
N PRO A 62 9.81 -5.68 -8.67
CA PRO A 62 9.29 -6.10 -7.38
C PRO A 62 8.67 -7.49 -7.41
N GLU A 63 9.06 -8.36 -6.49
CA GLU A 63 8.45 -9.68 -6.38
C GLU A 63 7.05 -9.58 -5.74
N TRP A 64 6.87 -8.65 -4.80
CA TRP A 64 5.61 -8.43 -4.09
C TRP A 64 5.11 -7.00 -4.25
N VAL A 65 3.82 -6.85 -4.55
CA VAL A 65 3.14 -5.55 -4.69
C VAL A 65 1.92 -5.51 -3.77
N LEU A 66 1.94 -4.61 -2.80
CA LEU A 66 0.81 -4.32 -1.92
C LEU A 66 0.13 -3.03 -2.37
N THR A 67 -0.91 -3.15 -3.20
CA THR A 67 -1.70 -1.98 -3.63
C THR A 67 -2.70 -1.60 -2.55
N THR A 68 -2.61 -0.39 -2.01
CA THR A 68 -3.44 0.07 -0.88
C THR A 68 -4.62 0.94 -1.30
N GLY A 69 -5.70 0.89 -0.52
CA GLY A 69 -6.85 1.80 -0.67
C GLY A 69 -7.72 1.55 -1.91
N VAL A 70 -7.72 0.34 -2.44
CA VAL A 70 -8.50 -0.06 -3.62
C VAL A 70 -9.99 -0.06 -3.30
N PHE A 71 -10.82 0.53 -4.16
CA PHE A 71 -12.26 0.41 -4.00
C PHE A 71 -12.68 -1.06 -4.13
N SER A 72 -13.49 -1.56 -3.18
CA SER A 72 -13.99 -2.93 -3.30
C SER A 72 -15.50 -3.09 -3.21
N ALA A 73 -16.18 -2.27 -2.41
CA ALA A 73 -17.64 -2.25 -2.34
C ALA A 73 -18.11 -0.91 -1.77
N LYS A 74 -19.43 -0.71 -1.70
CA LYS A 74 -20.00 0.47 -1.05
C LYS A 74 -19.52 0.56 0.40
N ASN A 75 -18.86 1.66 0.74
CA ASN A 75 -18.23 1.90 2.05
C ASN A 75 -17.11 0.91 2.43
N GLU A 76 -16.49 0.24 1.46
CA GLU A 76 -15.39 -0.71 1.67
C GLU A 76 -14.22 -0.40 0.74
N ILE A 77 -13.01 -0.44 1.30
CA ILE A 77 -11.75 -0.43 0.58
C ILE A 77 -11.00 -1.73 0.86
N ALA A 78 -10.01 -2.04 0.04
CA ALA A 78 -9.15 -3.18 0.24
C ALA A 78 -7.69 -2.85 -0.06
N ASP A 79 -6.80 -3.52 0.67
CA ASP A 79 -5.38 -3.59 0.33
C ASP A 79 -5.14 -4.96 -0.33
N ILE A 80 -4.49 -4.96 -1.50
CA ILE A 80 -4.31 -6.14 -2.35
C ILE A 80 -2.83 -6.48 -2.43
N LEU A 81 -2.44 -7.60 -1.83
CA LEU A 81 -1.10 -8.16 -1.97
C LEU A 81 -1.08 -9.14 -3.14
N VAL A 82 -0.17 -8.92 -4.08
CA VAL A 82 0.14 -9.86 -5.16
C VAL A 82 1.60 -10.27 -5.03
N GLY A 83 1.81 -11.58 -4.90
CA GLY A 83 3.13 -12.23 -4.93
C GLY A 83 3.32 -13.07 -6.19
N PRO A 84 4.34 -13.96 -6.21
CA PRO A 84 4.59 -14.85 -7.36
C PRO A 84 3.43 -15.79 -7.66
N ASP A 85 2.92 -16.46 -6.62
CA ASP A 85 1.91 -17.52 -6.74
C ASP A 85 0.62 -17.22 -5.96
N ASP A 86 0.61 -16.13 -5.18
CA ASP A 86 -0.45 -15.81 -4.24
C ASP A 86 -1.08 -14.42 -4.49
N ILE A 87 -2.38 -14.34 -4.24
CA ILE A 87 -3.13 -13.08 -4.17
C ILE A 87 -3.89 -13.06 -2.85
N SER A 88 -3.68 -12.02 -2.05
CA SER A 88 -4.39 -11.79 -0.79
C SER A 88 -5.14 -10.46 -0.83
N VAL A 89 -6.37 -10.46 -0.32
CA VAL A 89 -7.26 -9.29 -0.30
C VAL A 89 -7.62 -8.98 1.15
N PHE A 90 -7.18 -7.83 1.66
CA PHE A 90 -7.47 -7.36 3.02
C PHE A 90 -8.54 -6.28 2.96
N ARG A 91 -9.76 -6.58 3.41
CA ARG A 91 -10.92 -5.68 3.32
C ARG A 91 -11.08 -4.85 4.58
N HIS A 92 -11.39 -3.57 4.41
CA HIS A 92 -11.54 -2.60 5.49
C HIS A 92 -12.74 -1.68 5.24
N LYS A 93 -13.38 -1.25 6.32
CA LYS A 93 -14.41 -0.21 6.23
C LYS A 93 -13.76 1.09 5.74
N LYS A 94 -14.34 1.70 4.71
CA LYS A 94 -13.89 3.01 4.23
C LYS A 94 -14.19 4.06 5.30
N GLN A 95 -13.15 4.71 5.81
CA GLN A 95 -13.28 5.83 6.73
C GLN A 95 -13.56 7.13 5.96
N THR A 96 -14.33 8.02 6.58
CA THR A 96 -14.71 9.32 5.98
C THR A 96 -13.56 10.32 5.97
N THR A 97 -12.56 10.12 6.84
CA THR A 97 -11.35 10.93 6.94
C THR A 97 -10.13 10.08 6.62
N GLY A 98 -9.42 10.44 5.54
CA GLY A 98 -8.05 9.98 5.33
C GLY A 98 -7.09 10.69 6.28
N ILE A 99 -6.01 10.02 6.66
CA ILE A 99 -4.98 10.57 7.55
C ILE A 99 -3.65 10.57 6.81
N SER A 100 -2.94 11.69 6.89
CA SER A 100 -1.59 11.77 6.32
C SER A 100 -0.63 10.85 7.08
N GLY A 101 0.26 10.17 6.37
CA GLY A 101 1.24 9.25 6.98
C GLY A 101 0.72 7.83 7.27
N ALA A 102 -0.51 7.49 6.89
CA ALA A 102 -1.01 6.12 6.96
C ALA A 102 -0.16 5.15 6.10
N GLY A 103 0.23 5.57 4.90
CA GLY A 103 1.12 4.81 4.03
C GLY A 103 2.51 4.59 4.65
N ASP A 104 3.09 5.61 5.27
CA ASP A 104 4.40 5.52 5.92
C ASP A 104 4.34 4.59 7.15
N THR A 105 3.25 4.68 7.91
CA THR A 105 2.99 3.79 9.05
C THR A 105 2.86 2.34 8.61
N LEU A 106 2.11 2.08 7.54
CA LEU A 106 1.97 0.75 6.95
C LEU A 106 3.32 0.22 6.49
N ALA A 107 4.11 1.02 5.77
CA ALA A 107 5.43 0.62 5.29
C ALA A 107 6.41 0.32 6.43
N ALA A 108 6.38 1.12 7.51
CA ALA A 108 7.21 0.90 8.69
C ALA A 108 6.84 -0.40 9.44
N ILE A 109 5.54 -0.66 9.64
CA ILE A 109 5.05 -1.89 10.30
C ILE A 109 5.38 -3.11 9.44
N LEU A 110 5.10 -3.04 8.14
CA LEU A 110 5.40 -4.12 7.19
C LEU A 110 6.90 -4.46 7.22
N THR A 111 7.76 -3.45 7.12
CA THR A 111 9.22 -3.64 7.15
C THR A 111 9.66 -4.28 8.48
N SER A 112 9.15 -3.81 9.61
CA SER A 112 9.46 -4.36 10.93
C SER A 112 9.11 -5.85 11.05
N LEU A 113 7.93 -6.24 10.54
CA LEU A 113 7.46 -7.63 10.58
C LEU A 113 8.27 -8.53 9.63
N LEU A 114 8.60 -8.05 8.43
CA LEU A 114 9.45 -8.79 7.49
C LEU A 114 10.84 -9.03 8.06
N VAL A 115 11.47 -8.00 8.63
CA VAL A 115 12.80 -8.11 9.27
C VAL A 115 12.74 -9.04 10.49
N SER A 116 11.60 -9.13 11.16
CA SER A 116 11.36 -10.07 12.27
C SER A 116 11.09 -11.51 11.82
N GLY A 117 11.22 -11.81 10.52
CA GLY A 117 11.10 -13.16 9.97
C GLY A 117 9.67 -13.61 9.65
N LYS A 118 8.70 -12.70 9.62
CA LYS A 118 7.33 -13.02 9.18
C LYS A 118 7.28 -13.21 7.66
N THR A 119 6.38 -14.08 7.19
CA THR A 119 6.13 -14.23 5.76
C THR A 119 5.49 -12.97 5.19
N GLN A 120 5.59 -12.77 3.87
CA GLN A 120 5.05 -11.58 3.18
C GLN A 120 3.54 -11.44 3.40
N ILE A 121 2.81 -12.55 3.30
CA ILE A 121 1.36 -12.60 3.54
C ILE A 121 1.04 -12.27 5.00
N GLU A 122 1.75 -12.88 5.96
CA GLU A 122 1.52 -12.61 7.40
C GLU A 122 1.85 -11.15 7.74
N ALA A 123 2.98 -10.64 7.27
CA ALA A 123 3.44 -9.28 7.51
C ALA A 123 2.48 -8.26 6.91
N ALA A 124 2.04 -8.45 5.65
CA ALA A 124 1.07 -7.56 5.00
C ALA A 124 -0.28 -7.56 5.71
N ASN A 125 -0.82 -8.74 6.04
CA ASN A 125 -2.10 -8.85 6.75
C ASN A 125 -2.05 -8.08 8.08
N ARG A 126 -0.98 -8.26 8.88
CA ARG A 126 -0.81 -7.55 10.14
C ARG A 126 -0.63 -6.04 9.95
N ALA A 127 0.21 -5.63 8.99
CA ALA A 127 0.45 -4.22 8.71
C ALA A 127 -0.83 -3.49 8.29
N CYS A 128 -1.62 -4.07 7.38
CA CYS A 128 -2.93 -3.54 6.97
C CYS A 128 -3.87 -3.44 8.18
N ARG A 129 -4.01 -4.52 8.98
CA ARG A 129 -4.88 -4.52 10.16
C ARG A 129 -4.50 -3.47 11.20
N ILE A 130 -3.23 -3.35 11.55
CA ILE A 130 -2.75 -2.39 12.55
C ILE A 130 -2.95 -0.96 12.03
N THR A 131 -2.57 -0.70 10.79
CA THR A 131 -2.72 0.63 10.17
C THR A 131 -4.18 1.05 10.16
N GLN A 132 -5.09 0.15 9.79
CA GLN A 132 -6.53 0.45 9.76
C GLN A 132 -7.11 0.69 11.16
N SER A 133 -6.65 -0.06 12.17
CA SER A 133 -7.02 0.21 13.56
C SER A 133 -6.54 1.59 14.04
N LEU A 134 -5.36 2.03 13.62
CA LEU A 134 -4.87 3.39 13.91
C LEU A 134 -5.69 4.45 13.18
N ILE A 135 -6.08 4.20 11.93
CA ILE A 135 -6.94 5.11 11.18
C ILE A 135 -8.31 5.26 11.87
N GLU A 136 -8.90 4.16 12.35
CA GLU A 136 -10.17 4.16 13.07
C GLU A 136 -10.13 4.94 14.39
N GLN A 137 -9.00 4.93 15.09
CA GLN A 137 -8.81 5.62 16.36
C GLN A 137 -8.47 7.11 16.20
N SER A 138 -8.15 7.54 14.99
CA SER A 138 -7.77 8.92 14.73
C SER A 138 -8.94 9.87 14.86
N GLN A 139 -8.69 10.99 15.54
CA GLN A 139 -9.69 12.04 15.77
C GLN A 139 -9.65 13.15 14.71
N SER A 140 -8.64 13.16 13.84
CA SER A 140 -8.50 14.18 12.77
C SER A 140 -7.56 13.72 11.66
N ARG A 141 -7.63 14.37 10.49
CA ARG A 141 -6.74 14.07 9.35
C ARG A 141 -5.24 14.28 9.63
N GLN A 142 -4.89 14.94 10.74
CA GLN A 142 -3.52 15.31 11.10
C GLN A 142 -3.02 14.59 12.37
N SER A 143 -3.85 13.79 13.04
CA SER A 143 -3.50 13.15 14.31
C SER A 143 -3.51 11.64 14.16
N MET A 144 -2.38 11.06 13.74
CA MET A 144 -2.20 9.61 13.83
C MET A 144 -1.98 9.22 15.30
N PRO A 145 -2.75 8.26 15.84
CA PRO A 145 -2.48 7.71 17.17
C PRO A 145 -1.09 7.07 17.22
N LEU A 146 -0.49 7.06 18.41
CA LEU A 146 0.84 6.47 18.60
C LEU A 146 0.78 4.95 18.38
N LEU A 147 1.67 4.45 17.53
CA LEU A 147 1.91 3.02 17.41
C LEU A 147 2.59 2.51 18.69
N THR A 148 1.88 1.66 19.44
CA THR A 148 2.42 1.03 20.66
C THR A 148 2.97 -0.36 20.37
N ILE A 149 3.89 -0.83 21.21
CA ILE A 149 4.53 -2.15 21.01
C ILE A 149 3.53 -3.31 21.11
N ASP A 150 2.45 -3.13 21.89
CA ASP A 150 1.39 -4.13 22.07
C ASP A 150 0.57 -4.35 20.79
N LEU A 151 0.54 -3.39 19.87
CA LEU A 151 -0.11 -3.54 18.57
C LEU A 151 0.76 -4.34 17.58
N ILE A 152 2.08 -4.37 17.79
CA ILE A 152 3.06 -5.01 16.88
C ILE A 152 3.38 -6.45 17.32
N ARG A 153 3.26 -6.76 18.61
CA ARG A 153 3.47 -8.12 19.16
C ARG A 153 2.40 -9.09 18.67
#